data_AF-A0AAE1FUX2-F1
#
_entry.id   AF-A0AAE1FUX2-F1
#
_cell.length_a   1.000
_cell.length_b   1.000
_cell.length_c   1.000
_cell.angle_alpha   90.00
_cell.angle_beta   90.00
_cell.angle_gamma   90.00
#
_symmetry.space_group_name_H-M   'P 1'
#
loop_
_entity.id
_entity.type
_entity.pdbx_description
1 polymer ?
#
loop_
_entity_poly.entity_id
_entity_poly.type
_entity_poly.pdbx_seq_one_letter_code
_entity_poly.pdbx_strand_id
1 'polypeptide(L)'
;MSGPLGDSGGVISSLAQADEIEALSAIYGTDFHTESIETSTYSVDITQGDKTAFLQVTMPPDYPATSPPVYMLSAPWLKGPKRQELCGYLEDLYLENAGESIVYLWVERIREFMVEVEQEKEEQEEHELSVTLENAVLSEEPETEETGPCPEVFSGEIISDRKSHFQPHLAAVNSHAQVRQVLNKLYENRKVAAATHNMYAYRLQPPGAPSLSQDCEDDGEDHAGRRLLHLLQILDVMNVLVVVTRWYGGIHLGPDRFKHINNSARQILDSCGYITPSPERNKNKKKK
;
A
#
# COMPACT_ATOMS: atom_id res chain seq x y z
N MET A 1 21.08 43.34 -34.61
CA MET A 1 19.97 42.46 -35.00
C MET A 1 20.25 41.11 -34.39
N SER A 2 19.81 40.92 -33.16
CA SER A 2 19.96 39.66 -32.42
C SER A 2 18.71 38.84 -32.74
N GLY A 3 18.86 37.80 -33.57
CA GLY A 3 17.75 36.90 -33.89
C GLY A 3 17.30 36.13 -32.64
N PRO A 4 16.02 35.72 -32.55
CA PRO A 4 15.56 34.90 -31.45
C PRO A 4 16.22 33.52 -31.58
N LEU A 5 16.92 33.09 -30.53
CA LEU A 5 17.33 31.70 -30.35
C LEU A 5 16.03 30.89 -30.27
N GLY A 6 15.71 30.19 -31.35
CA GLY A 6 14.54 29.36 -31.47
C GLY A 6 14.55 28.24 -30.43
N ASP A 7 13.37 28.00 -29.90
CA ASP A 7 12.96 26.87 -29.06
C ASP A 7 13.17 25.54 -29.78
N SER A 8 14.43 25.13 -29.94
CA SER A 8 14.81 23.85 -30.54
C SER A 8 14.60 22.67 -29.59
N GLY A 9 14.49 22.93 -28.28
CA GLY A 9 14.23 21.92 -27.26
C GLY A 9 12.80 21.36 -27.32
N GLY A 10 11.79 22.24 -27.37
CA GLY A 10 10.39 21.81 -27.39
C GLY A 10 10.00 21.03 -28.65
N VAL A 11 10.59 21.36 -29.81
CA VAL A 11 10.31 20.67 -31.08
C VAL A 11 10.89 19.25 -31.10
N ILE A 12 12.11 19.06 -30.57
CA ILE A 12 12.76 17.75 -30.51
C ILE A 12 12.03 16.82 -29.52
N SER A 13 11.64 17.35 -28.36
CA SER A 13 10.84 16.60 -27.37
C SER A 13 9.49 16.15 -27.93
N SER A 14 8.80 17.01 -28.70
CA SER A 14 7.51 16.66 -29.30
C SER A 14 7.59 15.55 -30.35
N LEU A 15 8.68 15.49 -31.13
CA LEU A 15 8.89 14.44 -32.12
C LEU A 15 9.24 13.11 -31.44
N ALA A 16 10.12 13.15 -30.43
CA ALA A 16 10.50 11.96 -29.67
C ALA A 16 9.30 11.33 -28.93
N GLN A 17 8.41 12.15 -28.38
CA GLN A 17 7.16 11.67 -27.79
C GLN A 17 6.27 10.96 -28.82
N ALA A 18 6.09 11.56 -30.00
CA ALA A 18 5.26 10.98 -31.05
C ALA A 18 5.80 9.62 -31.53
N ASP A 19 7.11 9.54 -31.75
CA ASP A 19 7.80 8.30 -32.15
C ASP A 19 7.67 7.22 -31.05
N GLU A 20 7.81 7.60 -29.78
CA GLU A 20 7.63 6.68 -28.64
C GLU A 20 6.20 6.16 -28.54
N ILE A 21 5.19 7.03 -28.70
CA ILE A 21 3.78 6.62 -28.66
C ILE A 21 3.44 5.66 -29.81
N GLU A 22 3.92 5.92 -31.02
CA GLU A 22 3.72 5.03 -32.16
C GLU A 22 4.35 3.65 -31.91
N ALA A 23 5.58 3.63 -31.37
CA ALA A 23 6.25 2.39 -30.99
C ALA A 23 5.47 1.63 -29.91
N LEU A 24 5.05 2.30 -28.83
CA LEU A 24 4.29 1.67 -27.74
C LEU A 24 2.95 1.11 -28.24
N SER A 25 2.24 1.85 -29.10
CA SER A 25 0.99 1.38 -29.70
C SER A 25 1.20 0.16 -30.61
N ALA A 26 2.32 0.09 -31.33
CA ALA A 26 2.66 -1.06 -32.17
C ALA A 26 3.09 -2.29 -31.37
N ILE A 27 3.78 -2.09 -30.24
CA ILE A 27 4.28 -3.17 -29.39
C ILE A 27 3.15 -3.77 -28.55
N TYR A 28 2.36 -2.93 -27.89
CA TYR A 28 1.35 -3.37 -26.90
C TYR A 28 -0.06 -3.48 -27.48
N GLY A 29 -0.31 -2.95 -28.69
CA GLY A 29 -1.55 -3.16 -29.42
C GLY A 29 -2.80 -2.80 -28.63
N THR A 30 -3.58 -3.81 -28.22
CA THR A 30 -4.82 -3.64 -27.45
C THR A 30 -4.60 -3.26 -25.99
N ASP A 31 -3.40 -3.47 -25.47
CA ASP A 31 -3.08 -3.22 -24.06
C ASP A 31 -2.63 -1.76 -23.83
N PHE A 32 -2.41 -0.99 -24.92
CA PHE A 32 -2.08 0.43 -24.88
C PHE A 32 -3.31 1.29 -25.18
N HIS A 33 -3.61 2.22 -24.28
CA HIS A 33 -4.75 3.11 -24.38
C HIS A 33 -4.33 4.58 -24.31
N THR A 34 -5.00 5.42 -25.09
CA THR A 34 -4.83 6.87 -25.03
C THR A 34 -5.94 7.46 -24.17
N GLU A 35 -5.59 7.90 -22.95
CA GLU A 35 -6.55 8.50 -22.01
C GLU A 35 -6.90 9.93 -22.40
N SER A 36 -5.88 10.73 -22.76
CA SER A 36 -6.05 12.13 -23.11
C SER A 36 -4.90 12.63 -23.98
N ILE A 37 -5.22 12.96 -25.23
CA ILE A 37 -4.26 13.55 -26.19
C ILE A 37 -3.87 14.97 -25.76
N GLU A 38 -4.78 15.72 -25.15
CA GLU A 38 -4.55 17.12 -24.74
C GLU A 38 -3.54 17.23 -23.60
N THR A 39 -3.49 16.23 -22.72
CA THR A 39 -2.56 16.18 -21.59
C THR A 39 -1.41 15.22 -21.81
N SER A 40 -1.28 14.63 -23.01
CA SER A 40 -0.31 13.58 -23.34
C SER A 40 -0.30 12.46 -22.28
N THR A 41 -1.49 11.97 -21.93
CA THR A 41 -1.70 10.91 -20.95
C THR A 41 -2.10 9.61 -21.64
N TYR A 42 -1.35 8.55 -21.35
CA TYR A 42 -1.49 7.22 -21.92
C TYR A 42 -1.51 6.18 -20.80
N SER A 43 -2.05 5.01 -21.07
CA SER A 43 -2.07 3.91 -20.11
C SER A 43 -1.74 2.58 -20.78
N VAL A 44 -1.10 1.70 -20.02
CA VAL A 44 -0.67 0.36 -20.47
C VAL A 44 -1.11 -0.67 -19.45
N ASP A 45 -1.85 -1.67 -19.93
CA ASP A 45 -2.23 -2.86 -19.18
C ASP A 45 -1.12 -3.91 -19.30
N ILE A 46 -0.49 -4.24 -18.19
CA ILE A 46 0.62 -5.21 -18.13
C ILE A 46 0.08 -6.46 -17.46
N THR A 47 -0.18 -7.49 -18.25
CA THR A 47 -0.71 -8.78 -17.79
C THR A 47 0.37 -9.84 -17.78
N GLN A 48 0.47 -10.58 -16.67
CA GLN A 48 1.37 -11.73 -16.51
C GLN A 48 0.67 -12.75 -15.62
N GLY A 49 0.40 -13.94 -16.16
CA GLY A 49 -0.36 -14.98 -15.45
C GLY A 49 -1.76 -14.50 -15.06
N ASP A 50 -2.08 -14.59 -13.76
CA ASP A 50 -3.35 -14.13 -13.16
C ASP A 50 -3.30 -12.67 -12.65
N LYS A 51 -2.15 -12.00 -12.78
CA LYS A 51 -1.92 -10.65 -12.28
C LYS A 51 -2.00 -9.62 -13.41
N THR A 52 -2.50 -8.44 -13.06
CA THR A 52 -2.53 -7.28 -13.94
C THR A 52 -2.00 -6.07 -13.20
N ALA A 53 -1.08 -5.34 -13.84
CA ALA A 53 -0.61 -4.04 -13.40
C ALA A 53 -1.01 -2.99 -14.44
N PHE A 54 -1.50 -1.85 -13.99
CA PHE A 54 -1.90 -0.73 -14.83
C PHE A 54 -0.92 0.41 -14.65
N LEU A 55 -0.20 0.76 -15.72
CA LEU A 55 0.73 1.89 -15.75
C LEU A 55 0.11 3.03 -16.55
N GLN A 56 -0.26 4.11 -15.88
CA GLN A 56 -0.64 5.36 -16.52
C GLN A 56 0.56 6.30 -16.55
N VAL A 57 0.84 6.90 -17.70
CA VAL A 57 1.97 7.81 -17.91
C VAL A 57 1.46 9.11 -18.51
N THR A 58 1.96 10.23 -18.01
CA THR A 58 1.73 11.58 -18.54
C THR A 58 3.07 12.16 -18.97
N MET A 59 3.20 12.46 -20.26
CA MET A 59 4.43 12.99 -20.86
C MET A 59 4.41 14.53 -20.81
N PRO A 60 5.23 15.18 -19.97
CA PRO A 60 5.31 16.65 -19.98
C PRO A 60 5.94 17.16 -21.29
N PRO A 61 5.75 18.43 -21.66
CA PRO A 61 6.26 18.98 -22.92
C PRO A 61 7.78 18.86 -23.08
N ASP A 62 8.49 18.84 -21.96
CA ASP A 62 9.94 18.83 -21.90
C ASP A 62 10.55 17.41 -21.77
N TYR A 63 9.72 16.35 -21.75
CA TYR A 63 10.13 14.96 -21.83
C TYR A 63 10.40 14.55 -23.30
N PRO A 64 11.37 13.66 -23.60
CA PRO A 64 12.34 13.03 -22.69
C PRO A 64 13.57 13.89 -22.34
N ALA A 65 13.71 15.07 -22.96
CA ALA A 65 14.95 15.84 -22.91
C ALA A 65 15.39 16.31 -21.52
N THR A 66 14.48 16.87 -20.70
CA THR A 66 14.86 17.49 -19.42
C THR A 66 14.00 17.10 -18.23
N SER A 67 12.83 16.51 -18.45
CA SER A 67 11.92 16.09 -17.38
C SER A 67 11.52 14.61 -17.55
N PRO A 68 11.34 13.85 -16.45
CA PRO A 68 10.82 12.49 -16.52
C PRO A 68 9.32 12.49 -16.86
N PRO A 69 8.79 11.36 -17.37
CA PRO A 69 7.35 11.15 -17.43
C PRO A 69 6.77 11.10 -16.01
N VAL A 70 5.55 11.59 -15.83
CA VAL A 70 4.80 11.42 -14.58
C VAL A 70 3.99 10.14 -14.68
N TYR A 71 4.21 9.19 -13.77
CA TYR A 71 3.49 7.91 -13.79
C TYR A 71 2.57 7.71 -12.60
N MET A 72 1.58 6.86 -12.80
CA MET A 72 0.74 6.27 -11.77
C MET A 72 0.67 4.76 -12.02
N LEU A 73 1.21 3.98 -11.09
CA LEU A 73 1.19 2.52 -11.15
C LEU A 73 0.14 1.97 -10.18
N SER A 74 -0.81 1.21 -10.72
CA SER A 74 -1.82 0.46 -9.96
C SER A 74 -1.57 -1.05 -10.10
N ALA A 75 -1.13 -1.68 -9.02
CA ALA A 75 -0.89 -3.12 -8.94
C ALA A 75 -1.44 -3.64 -7.59
N PRO A 76 -2.72 -4.06 -7.51
CA PRO A 76 -3.36 -4.44 -6.25
C PRO A 76 -2.70 -5.64 -5.55
N TRP A 77 -2.01 -6.49 -6.31
CA TRP A 77 -1.27 -7.66 -5.83
C TRP A 77 0.12 -7.32 -5.27
N LEU A 78 0.61 -6.10 -5.49
CA LEU A 78 1.95 -5.68 -5.11
C LEU A 78 1.93 -4.85 -3.82
N LYS A 79 2.47 -5.40 -2.72
CA LYS A 79 2.39 -4.81 -1.38
C LYS A 79 3.72 -4.25 -0.86
N GLY A 80 3.62 -3.20 -0.06
CA GLY A 80 4.67 -2.67 0.83
C GLY A 80 6.07 -2.55 0.19
N PRO A 81 7.07 -3.31 0.69
CA PRO A 81 8.48 -3.14 0.32
C PRO A 81 8.75 -3.42 -1.16
N LYS A 82 8.10 -4.43 -1.74
CA LYS A 82 8.24 -4.78 -3.16
C LYS A 82 7.72 -3.70 -4.10
N ARG A 83 6.68 -2.96 -3.69
CA ARG A 83 6.20 -1.80 -4.45
C ARG A 83 7.21 -0.66 -4.43
N GLN A 84 7.81 -0.41 -3.27
CA GLN A 84 8.82 0.63 -3.13
C GLN A 84 10.09 0.30 -3.92
N GLU A 85 10.48 -0.96 -3.91
CA GLU A 85 11.56 -1.51 -4.73
C GLU A 85 11.28 -1.32 -6.22
N LEU A 86 10.10 -1.70 -6.72
CA LEU A 86 9.71 -1.46 -8.11
C LEU A 86 9.73 0.03 -8.46
N CYS A 87 9.17 0.91 -7.62
CA CYS A 87 9.23 2.35 -7.83
C CYS A 87 10.67 2.89 -7.87
N GLY A 88 11.54 2.39 -7.00
CA GLY A 88 12.97 2.72 -7.00
C GLY A 88 13.64 2.33 -8.32
N TYR A 89 13.37 1.13 -8.82
CA TYR A 89 13.89 0.70 -10.13
C TYR A 89 13.40 1.57 -11.29
N LEU A 90 12.15 2.05 -11.27
CA LEU A 90 11.66 2.96 -12.30
C LEU A 90 12.37 4.32 -12.25
N GLU A 91 12.66 4.82 -11.04
CA GLU A 91 13.44 6.06 -10.85
C GLU A 91 14.90 5.92 -11.29
N ASP A 92 15.54 4.80 -10.94
CA ASP A 92 16.92 4.51 -11.35
C ASP A 92 17.03 4.39 -12.88
N LEU A 93 16.07 3.71 -13.53
CA LEU A 93 15.99 3.60 -14.99
C LEU A 93 15.89 4.97 -15.67
N TYR A 94 15.17 5.92 -15.07
CA TYR A 94 15.15 7.29 -15.60
C TYR A 94 16.51 7.98 -15.46
N LEU A 95 17.15 7.87 -14.29
CA LEU A 95 18.45 8.52 -14.04
C LEU A 95 19.55 7.99 -14.98
N GLU A 96 19.51 6.70 -15.30
CA GLU A 96 20.47 6.07 -16.22
C GLU A 96 20.24 6.46 -17.69
N ASN A 97 18.99 6.74 -18.08
CA ASN A 97 18.59 7.00 -19.47
C ASN A 97 18.03 8.43 -19.66
N ALA A 98 18.53 9.39 -18.89
CA ALA A 98 18.07 10.77 -18.94
C ALA A 98 18.31 11.38 -20.33
N GLY A 99 17.25 11.89 -20.96
CA GLY A 99 17.28 12.41 -22.33
C GLY A 99 16.73 11.43 -23.38
N GLU A 100 16.44 10.19 -22.99
CA GLU A 100 15.90 9.15 -23.88
C GLU A 100 14.46 8.76 -23.51
N SER A 101 13.79 8.09 -24.44
CA SER A 101 12.44 7.54 -24.26
C SER A 101 12.47 6.28 -23.40
N ILE A 102 11.83 6.32 -22.21
CA ILE A 102 11.96 5.28 -21.18
C ILE A 102 10.65 4.53 -20.88
N VAL A 103 9.52 4.89 -21.50
CA VAL A 103 8.22 4.28 -21.14
C VAL A 103 8.19 2.79 -21.47
N TYR A 104 8.79 2.39 -22.58
CA TYR A 104 8.98 0.97 -22.92
C TYR A 104 9.82 0.25 -21.85
N LEU A 105 10.93 0.85 -21.42
CA LEU A 105 11.81 0.27 -20.38
C LEU A 105 11.07 0.10 -19.06
N TRP A 106 10.22 1.07 -18.69
CA TRP A 106 9.37 0.95 -17.51
C TRP A 106 8.38 -0.21 -17.62
N VAL A 107 7.72 -0.38 -18.76
CA VAL A 107 6.78 -1.49 -18.98
C VAL A 107 7.50 -2.84 -18.88
N GLU A 108 8.65 -2.99 -19.53
CA GLU A 108 9.43 -4.23 -19.48
C GLU A 108 9.96 -4.51 -18.08
N ARG A 109 10.47 -3.50 -17.35
CA ARG A 109 10.92 -3.68 -15.97
C ARG A 109 9.79 -4.14 -15.05
N ILE A 110 8.58 -3.60 -15.22
CA ILE A 110 7.40 -4.03 -14.46
C ILE A 110 7.05 -5.48 -14.82
N ARG A 111 7.10 -5.86 -16.10
CA ARG A 111 6.85 -7.24 -16.55
C ARG A 111 7.87 -8.20 -15.96
N GLU A 112 9.17 -7.88 -16.01
CA GLU A 112 10.23 -8.68 -15.39
C GLU A 112 9.99 -8.85 -13.89
N PHE A 113 9.64 -7.76 -13.20
CA PHE A 113 9.32 -7.80 -11.78
C PHE A 113 8.10 -8.68 -11.47
N MET A 114 7.10 -8.73 -12.34
CA MET A 114 5.95 -9.64 -12.18
C MET A 114 6.38 -11.11 -12.21
N VAL A 115 7.33 -11.46 -13.08
CA VAL A 115 7.90 -12.80 -13.20
C VAL A 115 8.76 -13.14 -11.98
N GLU A 116 9.61 -12.23 -11.51
CA GLU A 116 10.43 -12.41 -10.29
C GLU A 116 9.53 -12.73 -9.08
N VAL A 117 8.43 -12.00 -8.92
CA VAL A 117 7.47 -12.22 -7.83
C VAL A 117 6.69 -13.54 -7.97
N GLU A 118 6.54 -14.06 -9.19
CA GLU A 118 5.91 -15.36 -9.46
C GLU A 118 6.88 -16.50 -9.19
N GLN A 119 8.13 -16.41 -9.66
CA GLN A 119 9.19 -17.39 -9.39
C GLN A 119 9.50 -17.52 -7.90
N GLU A 120 9.59 -16.41 -7.16
CA GLU A 120 9.80 -16.47 -5.71
C GLU A 120 8.63 -17.16 -4.97
N LYS A 121 7.41 -17.09 -5.51
CA LYS A 121 6.26 -17.82 -4.95
C LYS A 121 6.33 -19.30 -5.30
N GLU A 122 6.64 -19.64 -6.54
CA GLU A 122 6.79 -21.03 -6.98
C GLU A 122 7.94 -21.73 -6.25
N GLU A 123 9.06 -21.07 -6.02
CA GLU A 123 10.18 -21.61 -5.23
C GLU A 123 9.79 -21.83 -3.76
N GLN A 124 8.96 -20.94 -3.18
CA GLN A 124 8.42 -21.12 -1.82
C GLN A 124 7.40 -22.26 -1.75
N GLU A 125 6.56 -22.43 -2.77
CA GLU A 125 5.56 -23.51 -2.87
C GLU A 125 6.22 -24.87 -3.19
N GLU A 126 7.23 -24.94 -4.05
CA GLU A 126 8.02 -26.16 -4.31
C GLU A 126 8.85 -26.58 -3.09
N HIS A 127 9.37 -25.61 -2.34
CA HIS A 127 10.02 -25.86 -1.06
C HIS A 127 9.00 -26.36 -0.01
N GLU A 128 7.76 -25.86 0.02
CA GLU A 128 6.69 -26.43 0.86
C GLU A 128 6.26 -27.84 0.40
N LEU A 129 6.13 -28.08 -0.91
CA LEU A 129 5.68 -29.35 -1.48
C LEU A 129 6.71 -30.48 -1.30
N SER A 130 8.01 -30.19 -1.42
CA SER A 130 9.07 -31.15 -1.12
C SER A 130 9.14 -31.50 0.37
N VAL A 131 8.90 -30.53 1.25
CA VAL A 131 8.82 -30.73 2.71
C VAL A 131 7.57 -31.55 3.11
N THR A 132 6.47 -31.49 2.37
CA THR A 132 5.25 -32.26 2.69
C THR A 132 5.30 -33.75 2.35
N LEU A 133 6.09 -34.18 1.36
CA LEU A 133 6.17 -35.62 1.00
C LEU A 133 7.07 -36.43 1.94
N GLU A 134 8.11 -35.84 2.51
CA GLU A 134 8.99 -36.52 3.48
C GLU A 134 8.42 -36.53 4.91
N ASN A 135 7.55 -35.58 5.28
CA ASN A 135 7.01 -35.44 6.63
C ASN A 135 5.80 -36.36 6.97
N ALA A 136 5.34 -37.20 6.04
CA ALA A 136 4.25 -38.14 6.29
C ALA A 136 4.67 -39.42 7.05
N VAL A 137 5.97 -39.60 7.33
CA VAL A 137 6.49 -40.76 8.06
C VAL A 137 7.49 -40.30 9.12
N LEU A 138 7.01 -40.27 10.38
CA LEU A 138 7.74 -40.04 11.64
C LEU A 138 7.84 -38.59 12.11
N SER A 139 6.86 -38.22 12.95
CA SER A 139 6.99 -37.42 14.17
C SER A 139 8.35 -36.76 14.48
N GLU A 140 8.37 -35.42 14.48
CA GLU A 140 8.74 -34.51 15.59
C GLU A 140 9.14 -33.12 15.03
N GLU A 141 8.44 -32.06 15.46
CA GLU A 141 8.88 -30.64 15.38
C GLU A 141 10.23 -30.45 16.11
N PRO A 142 11.10 -29.41 15.88
CA PRO A 142 10.70 -28.04 15.52
C PRO A 142 11.66 -27.21 14.63
N GLU A 143 11.16 -26.15 13.98
CA GLU A 143 11.97 -24.92 13.77
C GLU A 143 11.34 -23.75 14.54
N THR A 144 11.91 -23.53 15.72
CA THR A 144 11.63 -22.42 16.63
C THR A 144 12.29 -21.14 16.13
N GLU A 145 11.49 -20.17 15.69
CA GLU A 145 11.72 -18.79 16.11
C GLU A 145 10.76 -18.48 17.27
N GLU A 146 11.30 -18.47 18.48
CA GLU A 146 10.61 -18.07 19.71
C GLU A 146 9.75 -16.82 19.52
N THR A 147 8.49 -16.83 19.99
CA THR A 147 8.13 -16.15 21.26
C THR A 147 6.61 -16.08 21.51
N GLY A 148 6.15 -16.86 22.50
CA GLY A 148 5.02 -16.52 23.37
C GLY A 148 3.59 -16.89 22.92
N PRO A 149 2.62 -16.90 23.86
CA PRO A 149 1.21 -17.13 23.56
C PRO A 149 0.64 -16.02 22.68
N CYS A 150 -0.23 -16.39 21.73
CA CYS A 150 -0.93 -15.44 20.87
C CYS A 150 -1.66 -14.39 21.73
N PRO A 151 -1.38 -13.08 21.55
CA PRO A 151 -2.02 -12.03 22.31
C PRO A 151 -3.55 -12.08 22.23
N GLU A 152 -4.20 -11.63 23.30
CA GLU A 152 -5.65 -11.52 23.32
C GLU A 152 -6.12 -10.36 22.43
N VAL A 153 -7.17 -10.62 21.65
CA VAL A 153 -7.79 -9.64 20.77
C VAL A 153 -9.05 -9.11 21.43
N PHE A 154 -9.03 -7.83 21.78
CA PHE A 154 -10.20 -7.10 22.27
C PHE A 154 -10.95 -6.53 21.08
N SER A 155 -12.26 -6.74 21.04
CA SER A 155 -13.13 -6.19 19.99
C SER A 155 -14.05 -5.14 20.61
N GLY A 156 -14.11 -3.95 20.01
CA GLY A 156 -14.92 -2.84 20.51
C GLY A 156 -16.35 -2.85 19.96
N GLU A 157 -17.08 -1.81 20.34
CA GLU A 157 -18.45 -1.59 19.87
C GLU A 157 -18.50 -1.33 18.36
N ILE A 158 -19.59 -1.79 17.73
CA ILE A 158 -19.82 -1.60 16.30
C ILE A 158 -20.49 -0.24 16.09
N ILE A 159 -19.86 0.61 15.29
CA ILE A 159 -20.45 1.87 14.82
C ILE A 159 -21.15 1.61 13.48
N SER A 160 -22.43 1.94 13.39
CA SER A 160 -23.21 1.82 12.16
C SER A 160 -23.59 3.19 11.59
N ASP A 161 -23.37 3.40 10.30
CA ASP A 161 -23.82 4.58 9.55
C ASP A 161 -24.17 4.20 8.12
N ARG A 162 -25.34 4.62 7.64
CA ARG A 162 -25.85 4.37 6.26
C ARG A 162 -25.57 2.93 5.78
N LYS A 163 -25.96 1.94 6.60
CA LYS A 163 -25.75 0.49 6.39
C LYS A 163 -24.30 0.01 6.39
N SER A 164 -23.32 0.91 6.45
CA SER A 164 -21.93 0.53 6.73
C SER A 164 -21.72 0.31 8.22
N HIS A 165 -20.90 -0.68 8.56
CA HIS A 165 -20.61 -1.08 9.94
C HIS A 165 -19.10 -1.05 10.13
N PHE A 166 -18.64 -0.53 11.26
CA PHE A 166 -17.22 -0.39 11.60
C PHE A 166 -16.99 -0.99 12.97
N GLN A 167 -16.10 -1.98 13.07
CA GLN A 167 -15.71 -2.60 14.32
C GLN A 167 -14.21 -2.47 14.53
N PRO A 168 -13.76 -1.89 15.65
CA PRO A 168 -12.35 -1.86 15.99
C PRO A 168 -11.95 -3.14 16.75
N HIS A 169 -10.73 -3.59 16.52
CA HIS A 169 -10.06 -4.68 17.22
C HIS A 169 -8.69 -4.20 17.68
N LEU A 170 -8.28 -4.61 18.87
CA LEU A 170 -7.04 -4.19 19.49
C LEU A 170 -6.33 -5.40 20.10
N ALA A 171 -5.02 -5.48 19.92
CA ALA A 171 -4.17 -6.42 20.64
C ALA A 171 -2.86 -5.76 21.06
N ALA A 172 -2.40 -6.11 22.26
CA ALA A 172 -1.06 -5.74 22.72
C ALA A 172 -0.03 -6.59 21.97
N VAL A 173 0.96 -5.96 21.35
CA VAL A 173 1.97 -6.63 20.53
C VAL A 173 3.34 -6.03 20.77
N ASN A 174 4.35 -6.89 20.86
CA ASN A 174 5.75 -6.51 21.12
C ASN A 174 6.70 -6.97 19.99
N SER A 175 6.20 -7.63 18.95
CA SER A 175 7.02 -8.08 17.82
C SER A 175 6.18 -8.20 16.55
N HIS A 176 6.84 -8.18 15.40
CA HIS A 176 6.20 -8.44 14.12
C HIS A 176 5.61 -9.86 14.04
N ALA A 177 6.21 -10.84 14.73
CA ALA A 177 5.67 -12.19 14.83
C ALA A 177 4.30 -12.19 15.53
N GLN A 178 4.16 -11.46 16.64
CA GLN A 178 2.88 -11.33 17.33
C GLN A 178 1.82 -10.59 16.49
N VAL A 179 2.21 -9.58 15.73
CA VAL A 179 1.31 -8.91 14.76
C VAL A 179 0.73 -9.93 13.78
N ARG A 180 1.58 -10.76 13.17
CA ARG A 180 1.15 -11.82 12.24
C ARG A 180 0.22 -12.84 12.91
N GLN A 181 0.57 -13.30 14.11
CA GLN A 181 -0.27 -14.24 14.87
C GLN A 181 -1.66 -13.67 15.17
N VAL A 182 -1.73 -12.41 15.60
CA VAL A 182 -3.00 -11.74 15.90
C VAL A 182 -3.85 -11.58 14.65
N LEU A 183 -3.26 -11.17 13.52
CA LEU A 183 -3.99 -11.03 12.26
C LEU A 183 -4.55 -12.38 11.80
N ASN A 184 -3.75 -13.45 11.85
CA ASN A 184 -4.20 -14.80 11.50
C ASN A 184 -5.38 -15.24 12.37
N LYS A 185 -5.27 -15.07 13.69
CA LYS A 185 -6.35 -15.38 14.63
C LYS A 185 -7.61 -14.54 14.39
N LEU A 186 -7.46 -13.27 14.04
CA LEU A 186 -8.59 -12.41 13.73
C LEU A 186 -9.31 -12.88 12.45
N TYR A 187 -8.56 -13.36 11.45
CA TYR A 187 -9.10 -13.91 10.20
C TYR A 187 -9.71 -15.31 10.33
N GLU A 188 -9.45 -16.06 11.41
CA GLU A 188 -10.22 -17.28 11.72
C GLU A 188 -11.72 -16.98 11.89
N ASN A 189 -12.06 -15.75 12.32
CA ASN A 189 -13.44 -15.31 12.37
C ASN A 189 -13.96 -15.01 10.95
N ARG A 190 -14.81 -15.91 10.45
CA ARG A 190 -15.44 -15.81 9.12
C ARG A 190 -16.10 -14.46 8.84
N LYS A 191 -16.65 -13.77 9.86
CA LYS A 191 -17.29 -12.46 9.64
C LYS A 191 -16.28 -11.36 9.31
N VAL A 192 -15.10 -11.44 9.93
CA VAL A 192 -14.01 -10.48 9.73
C VAL A 192 -13.27 -10.79 8.44
N ALA A 193 -12.98 -12.07 8.17
CA ALA A 193 -12.39 -12.50 6.90
C ALA A 193 -13.26 -12.16 5.67
N ALA A 194 -14.59 -12.20 5.80
CA ALA A 194 -15.52 -11.83 4.73
C ALA A 194 -15.89 -10.33 4.73
N ALA A 195 -15.24 -9.50 5.57
CA ALA A 195 -15.49 -8.07 5.58
C ALA A 195 -14.99 -7.40 4.30
N THR A 196 -15.47 -6.19 4.03
CA THR A 196 -15.07 -5.46 2.83
C THR A 196 -13.65 -4.93 2.94
N HIS A 197 -13.29 -4.43 4.12
CA HIS A 197 -11.97 -3.88 4.41
C HIS A 197 -11.58 -4.19 5.86
N ASN A 198 -10.33 -4.60 6.08
CA ASN A 198 -9.69 -4.87 7.36
C ASN A 198 -8.39 -4.06 7.46
N MET A 199 -8.52 -2.74 7.55
CA MET A 199 -7.39 -1.84 7.69
C MET A 199 -6.77 -1.94 9.08
N TYR A 200 -5.45 -1.81 9.18
CA TYR A 200 -4.76 -1.84 10.46
C TYR A 200 -3.58 -0.88 10.52
N ALA A 201 -3.15 -0.59 11.74
CA ALA A 201 -1.90 0.08 12.02
C ALA A 201 -1.31 -0.41 13.34
N TYR A 202 0.02 -0.40 13.44
CA TYR A 202 0.72 -0.71 14.68
C TYR A 202 1.96 0.15 14.86
N ARG A 203 2.37 0.29 16.12
CA ARG A 203 3.64 0.90 16.52
C ARG A 203 4.30 -0.02 17.53
N LEU A 204 5.51 -0.49 17.26
CA LEU A 204 6.30 -1.40 18.08
C LEU A 204 7.55 -0.67 18.55
N GLN A 205 7.66 -0.52 19.86
CA GLN A 205 8.88 -0.11 20.54
C GLN A 205 8.98 -0.88 21.86
N PRO A 206 9.40 -2.15 21.81
CA PRO A 206 9.52 -2.98 23.00
C PRO A 206 10.53 -2.39 23.98
N PRO A 207 10.36 -2.60 25.30
CA PRO A 207 11.34 -2.16 26.29
C PRO A 207 12.74 -2.71 25.98
N GLY A 208 13.70 -1.82 25.71
CA GLY A 208 15.08 -2.18 25.37
C GLY A 208 15.41 -2.22 23.88
N ALA A 209 14.43 -2.06 22.98
CA ALA A 209 14.68 -1.91 21.55
C ALA A 209 15.07 -0.44 21.21
N PRO A 210 16.17 -0.21 20.47
CA PRO A 210 16.61 1.15 20.12
C PRO A 210 15.80 1.78 18.97
N SER A 211 15.11 0.98 18.15
CA SER A 211 14.38 1.42 16.97
C SER A 211 12.87 1.28 17.15
N LEU A 212 12.14 2.34 16.76
CA LEU A 212 10.68 2.32 16.58
C LEU A 212 10.37 1.66 15.23
N SER A 213 9.57 0.60 15.26
CA SER A 213 8.99 0.00 14.06
C SER A 213 7.50 0.36 14.00
N GLN A 214 7.00 0.81 12.85
CA GLN A 214 5.60 1.16 12.69
C GLN A 214 5.18 0.94 11.25
N ASP A 215 3.95 0.49 11.05
CA ASP A 215 3.43 0.13 9.73
C ASP A 215 1.90 0.21 9.71
N CYS A 216 1.31 0.21 8.51
CA CYS A 216 -0.14 0.22 8.31
C CYS A 216 -0.57 -0.39 6.98
N GLU A 217 -1.80 -0.88 6.93
CA GLU A 217 -2.44 -1.44 5.74
C GLU A 217 -3.85 -0.83 5.60
N ASP A 218 -4.20 -0.46 4.37
CA ASP A 218 -5.47 0.17 4.03
C ASP A 218 -6.54 -0.88 3.65
N ASP A 219 -6.12 -2.06 3.16
CA ASP A 219 -7.01 -3.15 2.69
C ASP A 219 -8.12 -2.67 1.74
N GLY A 220 -7.76 -1.87 0.74
CA GLY A 220 -8.70 -1.30 -0.24
C GLY A 220 -9.54 -0.11 0.27
N GLU A 221 -9.41 0.27 1.54
CA GLU A 221 -9.97 1.51 2.09
C GLU A 221 -8.93 2.64 2.01
N ASP A 222 -8.77 3.22 0.82
CA ASP A 222 -7.72 4.20 0.52
C ASP A 222 -7.52 5.24 1.64
N HIS A 223 -6.27 5.35 2.11
CA HIS A 223 -5.78 6.25 3.15
C HIS A 223 -6.22 5.93 4.59
N ALA A 224 -6.97 4.87 4.86
CA ALA A 224 -7.47 4.58 6.21
C ALA A 224 -6.37 4.11 7.18
N GLY A 225 -5.51 3.19 6.77
CA GLY A 225 -4.36 2.69 7.53
C GLY A 225 -3.37 3.79 7.87
N ARG A 226 -2.97 4.63 6.91
CA ARG A 226 -2.10 5.80 7.20
C ARG A 226 -2.73 6.76 8.21
N ARG A 227 -4.04 7.01 8.12
CA ARG A 227 -4.77 7.85 9.10
C ARG A 227 -4.82 7.19 10.48
N LEU A 228 -4.99 5.87 10.52
CA LEU A 228 -4.99 5.08 11.75
C LEU A 228 -3.61 5.09 12.41
N LEU A 229 -2.53 4.93 11.64
CA LEU A 229 -1.17 5.08 12.13
C LEU A 229 -0.91 6.48 12.67
N HIS A 230 -1.34 7.51 11.94
CA HIS A 230 -1.20 8.89 12.40
C HIS A 230 -1.98 9.15 13.71
N LEU A 231 -3.15 8.53 13.88
CA LEU A 231 -3.89 8.57 15.14
C LEU A 231 -3.08 7.98 16.30
N LEU A 232 -2.46 6.81 16.10
CA LEU A 232 -1.59 6.18 17.11
C LEU A 232 -0.37 7.06 17.46
N GLN A 233 0.19 7.75 16.46
CA GLN A 233 1.29 8.70 16.67
C GLN A 233 0.87 9.92 17.50
N ILE A 234 -0.28 10.53 17.19
CA ILE A 234 -0.80 11.69 17.92
C ILE A 234 -1.10 11.34 19.38
N LEU A 235 -1.66 10.15 19.61
CA LEU A 235 -2.00 9.66 20.95
C LEU A 235 -0.79 9.08 21.70
N ASP A 236 0.37 9.05 21.05
CA ASP A 236 1.62 8.45 21.53
C ASP A 236 1.45 7.02 22.09
N VAL A 237 0.61 6.22 21.42
CA VAL A 237 0.38 4.83 21.82
C VAL A 237 1.40 3.93 21.14
N MET A 238 1.99 3.01 21.92
CA MET A 238 3.02 2.07 21.49
C MET A 238 2.65 0.64 21.89
N ASN A 239 3.29 -0.33 21.23
CA ASN A 239 3.17 -1.77 21.46
C ASN A 239 1.72 -2.26 21.35
N VAL A 240 1.02 -1.74 20.34
CA VAL A 240 -0.38 -2.06 20.06
C VAL A 240 -0.60 -2.22 18.57
N LEU A 241 -1.43 -3.19 18.21
CA LEU A 241 -2.02 -3.37 16.91
C LEU A 241 -3.48 -2.96 17.00
N VAL A 242 -3.91 -2.06 16.12
CA VAL A 242 -5.32 -1.71 15.96
C VAL A 242 -5.75 -2.09 14.55
N VAL A 243 -6.80 -2.89 14.45
CA VAL A 243 -7.47 -3.25 13.20
C VAL A 243 -8.86 -2.63 13.24
N VAL A 244 -9.33 -2.04 12.14
CA VAL A 244 -10.71 -1.61 12.01
C VAL A 244 -11.33 -2.35 10.84
N THR A 245 -12.28 -3.22 11.14
CA THR A 245 -13.03 -3.96 10.15
C THR A 245 -14.24 -3.15 9.70
N ARG A 246 -14.41 -3.00 8.39
CA ARG A 246 -15.55 -2.34 7.76
C ARG A 246 -16.34 -3.32 6.90
N TRP A 247 -17.65 -3.37 7.12
CA TRP A 247 -18.61 -3.96 6.19
C TRP A 247 -19.31 -2.86 5.39
N TYR A 248 -19.12 -2.87 4.06
CA TYR A 248 -19.71 -1.89 3.16
C TYR A 248 -21.21 -2.13 2.97
N GLY A 249 -22.01 -1.09 3.21
CA GLY A 249 -23.48 -1.17 3.14
C GLY A 249 -24.10 -0.81 1.80
N GLY A 250 -23.29 -0.59 0.74
CA GLY A 250 -23.76 -0.17 -0.57
C GLY A 250 -23.93 1.35 -0.76
N ILE A 251 -23.58 2.17 0.24
CA ILE A 251 -23.70 3.63 0.18
C ILE A 251 -22.31 4.25 0.38
N HIS A 252 -21.87 5.11 -0.54
CA HIS A 252 -20.61 5.84 -0.38
C HIS A 252 -20.73 6.89 0.71
N LEU A 253 -19.97 6.70 1.81
CA LEU A 253 -19.91 7.64 2.94
C LEU A 253 -18.99 8.85 2.69
N GLY A 254 -18.17 8.82 1.62
CA GLY A 254 -17.20 9.88 1.35
C GLY A 254 -16.25 10.07 2.55
N PRO A 255 -15.93 11.31 2.95
CA PRO A 255 -15.05 11.58 4.08
C PRO A 255 -15.57 11.14 5.46
N ASP A 256 -16.89 10.93 5.61
CA ASP A 256 -17.48 10.57 6.91
C ASP A 256 -17.00 9.19 7.39
N ARG A 257 -16.65 8.28 6.48
CA ARG A 257 -16.08 6.97 6.84
C ARG A 257 -14.82 7.08 7.69
N PHE A 258 -13.94 8.05 7.37
CA PHE A 258 -12.70 8.27 8.14
C PHE A 258 -12.98 8.80 9.55
N LYS A 259 -14.09 9.53 9.74
CA LYS A 259 -14.52 9.93 11.09
C LYS A 259 -14.87 8.70 11.91
N HIS A 260 -15.63 7.76 11.35
CA HIS A 260 -16.02 6.53 12.04
C HIS A 260 -14.82 5.64 12.35
N ILE A 261 -13.91 5.46 11.40
CA ILE A 261 -12.67 4.68 11.58
C ILE A 261 -11.82 5.25 12.72
N ASN A 262 -11.58 6.56 12.72
CA ASN A 262 -10.79 7.19 13.75
C ASN A 262 -11.50 7.19 15.12
N ASN A 263 -12.82 7.35 15.13
CA ASN A 263 -13.61 7.35 16.36
C ASN A 263 -13.67 5.95 17.00
N SER A 264 -13.91 4.90 16.21
CA SER A 264 -13.92 3.53 16.70
C SER A 264 -12.55 3.11 17.25
N ALA A 265 -11.48 3.43 16.52
CA ALA A 265 -10.11 3.19 16.99
C ALA A 265 -9.80 3.93 18.31
N ARG A 266 -10.21 5.20 18.43
CA ARG A 266 -10.02 5.95 19.67
C ARG A 266 -10.81 5.36 20.84
N GLN A 267 -12.04 4.92 20.61
CA GLN A 267 -12.89 4.33 21.65
C GLN A 267 -12.31 3.02 22.20
N ILE A 268 -11.76 2.15 21.35
CA ILE A 268 -11.14 0.91 21.83
C ILE A 268 -9.84 1.18 22.58
N LEU A 269 -9.04 2.14 22.13
CA LEU A 269 -7.82 2.55 22.82
C LEU A 269 -8.13 3.11 24.21
N ASP A 270 -9.19 3.92 24.33
CA ASP A 270 -9.66 4.46 25.61
C ASP A 270 -10.18 3.35 26.54
N SER A 271 -11.03 2.47 26.02
CA SER A 271 -11.61 1.34 26.76
C SER A 271 -10.54 0.37 27.28
N CYS A 272 -9.47 0.17 26.51
CA CYS A 272 -8.33 -0.67 26.90
C CYS A 272 -7.26 0.09 27.73
N GLY A 273 -7.47 1.37 28.05
CA GLY A 273 -6.60 2.15 28.94
C GLY A 273 -5.33 2.71 28.29
N TYR A 274 -5.24 2.74 26.96
CA TYR A 274 -4.10 3.28 26.23
C TYR A 274 -4.13 4.81 26.09
N ILE A 275 -5.30 5.42 26.32
CA ILE A 275 -5.44 6.88 26.34
C ILE A 275 -5.58 7.29 27.80
N THR A 276 -4.61 8.06 28.31
CA THR A 276 -4.80 8.74 29.58
C THR A 276 -5.62 10.01 29.35
N PRO A 277 -6.65 10.30 30.15
CA PRO A 277 -7.34 11.58 30.07
C PRO A 277 -6.32 12.68 30.38
N SER A 278 -5.97 13.47 29.37
CA SER A 278 -5.18 14.68 29.56
C SER A 278 -5.91 15.57 30.58
N PRO A 279 -5.23 16.12 31.60
CA PRO A 279 -5.86 17.09 32.49
C PRO A 279 -6.36 18.26 31.64
N GLU A 280 -7.65 18.55 31.79
CA GLU A 280 -8.43 19.49 30.97
C GLU A 280 -7.64 20.75 30.59
N ARG A 281 -7.48 20.99 29.28
CA ARG A 281 -7.11 22.33 28.78
C ARG A 281 -8.27 23.28 29.08
N ASN A 282 -8.13 23.98 30.20
CA ASN A 282 -9.00 25.03 30.67
C ASN A 282 -9.45 25.96 29.52
N LYS A 283 -10.77 26.00 29.30
CA LYS A 283 -11.44 26.98 28.44
C LYS A 283 -11.09 28.38 28.94
N ASN A 284 -10.29 29.13 28.19
CA ASN A 284 -10.30 30.59 28.28
C ASN A 284 -9.75 31.22 26.99
N LYS A 285 -10.63 31.42 26.01
CA LYS A 285 -10.48 32.54 25.07
C LYS A 285 -11.57 33.57 25.35
N LYS A 286 -11.12 34.59 26.10
CA LYS A 286 -11.79 35.86 26.34
C LYS A 286 -12.32 36.43 25.03
N LYS A 287 -13.60 36.82 25.05
CA LYS A 287 -14.10 37.92 24.21
C LYS A 287 -13.29 39.17 24.57
N LYS A 288 -12.71 39.81 23.55
CA LYS A 288 -12.45 41.25 23.56
C LYS A 288 -12.68 41.75 22.14
#